data_AF-A0A2N6PDY1-F1
#
_entry.id   AF-A0A2N6PDY1-F1
#
_cell.length_a   1.000
_cell.length_b   1.000
_cell.length_c   1.000
_cell.angle_alpha   90.00
_cell.angle_beta   90.00
_cell.angle_gamma   90.00
#
_symmetry.space_group_name_H-M   'P 1'
#
loop_
_entity.id
_entity.type
_entity.pdbx_description
1 polymer ?
#
loop_
_entity_poly.entity_id
_entity_poly.type
_entity_poly.pdbx_seq_one_letter_code
_entity_poly.pdbx_strand_id
1 'polypeptide(L)'
;MSHSFDDANLTATTGLVPIMSLAQMAGLPDLAEDRLTVTTTGADKGANPAPKLATLVAGMAAGADSIDDMNILRHGGMQHLFDRVYAPSTLGSFLRSFAFGHVRQLDAISSRFLTNLNEHTPLLPASEDTGQAMVFVDVDDTVIDVHSASKQGAGFGYQGSRGLNALLATASTGDSGQ
;
A
#
# COMPACT_ATOMS: atom_id res chain seq x y z
N MET A 1 -10.56 -13.17 -30.10
CA MET A 1 -9.58 -14.20 -29.67
C MET A 1 -9.00 -13.72 -28.36
N SER A 2 -9.15 -14.51 -27.29
CA SER A 2 -8.48 -14.27 -26.01
C SER A 2 -7.37 -15.31 -25.88
N HIS A 3 -6.19 -14.88 -25.47
CA HIS A 3 -5.06 -15.75 -25.17
C HIS A 3 -4.89 -15.75 -23.65
N SER A 4 -4.97 -16.92 -23.01
CA SER A 4 -4.58 -17.09 -21.60
C SER A 4 -3.16 -17.64 -21.52
N PHE A 5 -2.34 -17.03 -20.67
CA PHE A 5 -1.01 -17.51 -20.33
C PHE A 5 -1.07 -18.10 -18.91
N ASP A 6 -1.34 -19.40 -18.81
CA ASP A 6 -1.62 -20.13 -17.56
C ASP A 6 -0.65 -21.30 -17.30
N ASP A 7 0.49 -21.34 -18.00
CA ASP A 7 1.53 -22.34 -17.78
C ASP A 7 2.08 -22.26 -16.35
N ALA A 8 2.02 -23.39 -15.64
CA ALA A 8 2.47 -23.50 -14.25
C ALA A 8 3.97 -23.25 -14.06
N ASN A 9 4.77 -23.32 -15.13
CA ASN A 9 6.21 -23.06 -15.11
C ASN A 9 6.56 -21.61 -15.49
N LEU A 10 5.58 -20.79 -15.88
CA LEU A 10 5.78 -19.38 -16.23
C LEU A 10 5.36 -18.47 -15.07
N THR A 11 6.25 -17.56 -14.70
CA THR A 11 6.03 -16.55 -13.67
C THR A 11 6.31 -15.17 -14.25
N ALA A 12 5.28 -14.38 -14.51
CA ALA A 12 5.40 -13.07 -15.16
C ALA A 12 6.00 -11.99 -14.25
N THR A 13 5.92 -12.16 -12.93
CA THR A 13 6.25 -11.12 -11.94
C THR A 13 7.30 -11.58 -10.93
N THR A 14 8.37 -12.25 -11.37
CA THR A 14 9.47 -12.70 -10.48
C THR A 14 10.16 -11.55 -9.75
N GLY A 15 10.17 -10.35 -10.33
CA GLY A 15 10.64 -9.12 -9.68
C GLY A 15 9.87 -8.77 -8.41
N LEU A 16 8.69 -9.34 -8.19
CA LEU A 16 7.91 -9.15 -6.97
C LEU A 16 8.54 -9.83 -5.75
N VAL A 17 9.32 -10.90 -5.95
CA VAL A 17 10.00 -11.60 -4.86
C VAL A 17 10.93 -10.67 -4.08
N PRO A 18 11.94 -10.02 -4.70
CA PRO A 18 12.81 -9.10 -3.96
C PRO A 18 12.06 -7.88 -3.40
N ILE A 19 11.01 -7.38 -4.08
CA ILE A 19 10.19 -6.27 -3.58
C ILE A 19 9.48 -6.67 -2.27
N MET A 20 8.83 -7.83 -2.25
CA MET A 20 8.12 -8.30 -1.06
C MET A 20 9.07 -8.76 0.04
N SER A 21 10.26 -9.27 -0.30
CA SER A 21 11.33 -9.51 0.68
C SER A 21 11.79 -8.20 1.34
N LEU A 22 11.99 -7.13 0.58
CA LEU A 22 12.30 -5.81 1.14
C LEU A 22 11.17 -5.29 2.04
N ALA A 23 9.91 -5.44 1.60
CA ALA A 23 8.77 -5.04 2.41
C ALA A 23 8.68 -5.84 3.73
N GLN A 24 9.03 -7.12 3.71
CA GLN A 24 9.11 -7.94 4.90
C GLN A 24 10.24 -7.49 5.83
N MET A 25 11.44 -7.22 5.29
CA MET A 25 12.59 -6.73 6.09
C MET A 25 12.29 -5.38 6.73
N ALA A 26 11.61 -4.48 6.01
CA ALA A 26 11.15 -3.20 6.55
C ALA A 26 9.90 -3.31 7.46
N GLY A 27 9.45 -4.54 7.79
CA GLY A 27 8.46 -4.79 8.84
C GLY A 27 7.01 -4.56 8.45
N LEU A 28 6.66 -4.55 7.14
CA LEU A 28 5.27 -4.37 6.71
C LEU A 28 4.29 -5.37 7.38
N PRO A 29 4.58 -6.69 7.46
CA PRO A 29 3.67 -7.63 8.11
C PRO A 29 3.48 -7.34 9.60
N ASP A 30 4.56 -7.03 10.31
CA ASP A 30 4.52 -6.78 11.76
C ASP A 30 3.78 -5.49 12.08
N LEU A 31 4.04 -4.41 11.32
CA LEU A 31 3.30 -3.15 11.43
C LEU A 31 1.80 -3.36 11.18
N ALA A 32 1.45 -4.21 10.22
CA ALA A 32 0.07 -4.50 9.90
C ALA A 32 -0.62 -5.29 11.02
N GLU A 33 0.05 -6.31 11.58
CA GLU A 33 -0.47 -7.10 12.70
C GLU A 33 -0.69 -6.22 13.95
N ASP A 34 0.26 -5.31 14.23
CA ASP A 34 0.22 -4.45 15.40
C ASP A 34 -0.84 -3.35 15.32
N ARG A 35 -1.14 -2.84 14.12
CA ARG A 35 -1.90 -1.59 13.94
C ARG A 35 -3.24 -1.77 13.26
N LEU A 36 -3.41 -2.79 12.43
CA LEU A 36 -4.61 -2.94 11.62
C LEU A 36 -5.65 -3.79 12.35
N THR A 37 -6.59 -3.12 13.00
CA THR A 37 -7.63 -3.78 13.82
C THR A 37 -8.96 -3.79 13.08
N VAL A 38 -9.20 -4.85 12.30
CA VAL A 38 -10.45 -5.01 11.56
C VAL A 38 -11.38 -5.94 12.33
N THR A 39 -12.47 -5.39 12.87
CA THR A 39 -13.43 -6.19 13.63
C THR A 39 -14.19 -7.17 12.72
N THR A 40 -14.29 -8.42 13.15
CA THR A 40 -15.03 -9.46 12.43
C THR A 40 -16.53 -9.29 12.66
N THR A 41 -17.19 -8.44 11.89
CA THR A 41 -18.66 -8.43 11.82
C THR A 41 -19.13 -9.38 10.71
N GLY A 42 -19.41 -10.63 11.07
CA GLY A 42 -19.75 -11.72 10.14
C GLY A 42 -18.54 -12.53 9.64
N ALA A 43 -18.75 -13.40 8.64
CA ALA A 43 -17.78 -14.38 8.13
C ALA A 43 -16.36 -13.81 7.95
N ASP A 44 -15.41 -14.13 8.82
CA ASP A 44 -13.93 -13.96 8.80
C ASP A 44 -13.32 -12.78 8.00
N LYS A 45 -14.07 -11.68 7.81
CA LYS A 45 -13.67 -10.54 6.96
C LYS A 45 -12.43 -9.86 7.50
N GLY A 46 -12.30 -9.75 8.81
CA GLY A 46 -11.16 -9.16 9.51
C GLY A 46 -10.03 -10.14 9.86
N ALA A 47 -10.19 -11.44 9.63
CA ALA A 47 -9.15 -12.42 9.95
C ALA A 47 -7.91 -12.21 9.08
N ASN A 48 -6.71 -12.44 9.63
CA ASN A 48 -5.43 -12.34 8.92
C ASN A 48 -5.24 -10.99 8.18
N PRO A 49 -5.33 -9.83 8.87
CA PRO A 49 -5.25 -8.52 8.24
C PRO A 49 -3.87 -8.27 7.60
N ALA A 50 -2.79 -8.69 8.26
CA ALA A 50 -1.43 -8.52 7.76
C ALA A 50 -1.18 -9.18 6.39
N PRO A 51 -1.43 -10.48 6.18
CA PRO A 51 -1.20 -11.09 4.87
C PRO A 51 -2.22 -10.63 3.80
N LYS A 52 -3.43 -10.17 4.19
CA LYS A 52 -4.35 -9.51 3.24
C LYS A 52 -3.81 -8.16 2.76
N LEU A 53 -3.25 -7.36 3.67
CA LEU A 53 -2.58 -6.11 3.32
C LEU A 53 -1.34 -6.37 2.45
N ALA A 54 -0.49 -7.33 2.82
CA ALA A 54 0.67 -7.71 2.02
C ALA A 54 0.27 -8.18 0.62
N THR A 55 -0.84 -8.92 0.48
CA THR A 55 -1.38 -9.31 -0.84
C THR A 55 -1.77 -8.09 -1.66
N LEU A 56 -2.45 -7.10 -1.06
CA LEU A 56 -2.82 -5.86 -1.76
C LEU A 56 -1.59 -5.09 -2.24
N VAL A 57 -0.59 -4.91 -1.38
CA VAL A 57 0.68 -4.24 -1.74
C VAL A 57 1.39 -4.99 -2.86
N ALA A 58 1.45 -6.32 -2.77
CA ALA A 58 2.07 -7.15 -3.80
C ALA A 58 1.35 -7.01 -5.16
N GLY A 59 0.02 -6.94 -5.16
CA GLY A 59 -0.75 -6.79 -6.40
C GLY A 59 -0.53 -5.41 -7.02
N MET A 60 -0.56 -4.34 -6.21
CA MET A 60 -0.27 -2.99 -6.69
C MET A 60 1.15 -2.89 -7.28
N ALA A 61 2.15 -3.50 -6.63
CA ALA A 61 3.51 -3.56 -7.14
C ALA A 61 3.64 -4.40 -8.43
N ALA A 62 2.75 -5.38 -8.62
CA ALA A 62 2.64 -6.16 -9.85
C ALA A 62 1.83 -5.45 -10.96
N GLY A 63 1.26 -4.28 -10.69
CA GLY A 63 0.47 -3.49 -11.64
C GLY A 63 -1.04 -3.69 -11.57
N ALA A 64 -1.57 -4.32 -10.52
CA ALA A 64 -3.01 -4.38 -10.30
C ALA A 64 -3.55 -2.99 -9.89
N ASP A 65 -4.43 -2.42 -10.71
CA ASP A 65 -5.12 -1.15 -10.45
C ASP A 65 -6.59 -1.34 -10.04
N SER A 66 -7.13 -2.56 -10.19
CA SER A 66 -8.44 -2.96 -9.68
C SER A 66 -8.38 -4.20 -8.78
N ILE A 67 -9.47 -4.45 -8.03
CA ILE A 67 -9.59 -5.66 -7.20
C ILE A 67 -9.62 -6.92 -8.05
N ASP A 68 -10.17 -6.87 -9.25
CA ASP A 68 -10.23 -8.02 -10.15
C ASP A 68 -8.83 -8.40 -10.68
N ASP A 69 -7.95 -7.40 -10.84
CA ASP A 69 -6.56 -7.59 -11.28
C ASP A 69 -5.67 -8.22 -10.20
N MET A 70 -6.12 -8.30 -8.95
CA MET A 70 -5.41 -9.03 -7.89
C MET A 70 -5.21 -10.52 -8.22
N ASN A 71 -5.96 -11.05 -9.19
CA ASN A 71 -5.71 -12.39 -9.72
C ASN A 71 -4.32 -12.53 -10.36
N ILE A 72 -3.63 -11.45 -10.73
CA ILE A 72 -2.25 -11.51 -11.25
C ILE A 72 -1.32 -12.30 -10.32
N LEU A 73 -1.55 -12.24 -9.01
CA LEU A 73 -0.79 -12.96 -7.99
C LEU A 73 -1.12 -14.45 -7.88
N ARG A 74 -2.14 -14.92 -8.60
CA ARG A 74 -2.70 -16.27 -8.54
C ARG A 74 -2.62 -17.02 -9.88
N HIS A 75 -2.07 -16.40 -10.92
CA HIS A 75 -1.92 -16.99 -12.25
C HIS A 75 -0.56 -17.68 -12.42
N GLY A 76 -0.51 -18.70 -13.29
CA GLY A 76 0.72 -19.43 -13.65
C GLY A 76 1.44 -20.01 -12.43
N GLY A 77 2.77 -19.91 -12.41
CA GLY A 77 3.63 -20.43 -11.35
C GLY A 77 3.67 -19.60 -10.05
N MET A 78 2.85 -18.55 -9.89
CA MET A 78 2.93 -17.63 -8.72
C MET A 78 2.71 -18.33 -7.37
N GLN A 79 1.93 -19.42 -7.36
CA GLN A 79 1.72 -20.26 -6.17
C GLN A 79 2.99 -20.97 -5.66
N HIS A 80 4.05 -21.06 -6.48
CA HIS A 80 5.34 -21.58 -6.06
C HIS A 80 6.20 -20.51 -5.37
N LEU A 81 5.86 -19.23 -5.52
CA LEU A 81 6.61 -18.09 -4.98
C LEU A 81 5.98 -17.52 -3.71
N PHE A 82 4.66 -17.66 -3.54
CA PHE A 82 3.93 -17.05 -2.43
C PHE A 82 2.90 -18.01 -1.82
N ASP A 83 3.03 -18.27 -0.52
CA ASP A 83 2.19 -19.25 0.21
C ASP A 83 0.81 -18.72 0.66
N ARG A 84 0.63 -17.39 0.69
CA ARG A 84 -0.57 -16.74 1.27
C ARG A 84 -1.13 -15.64 0.38
N VAL A 85 -1.62 -16.02 -0.80
CA VAL A 85 -2.28 -15.11 -1.75
C VAL A 85 -3.79 -15.23 -1.67
N TYR A 86 -4.48 -14.14 -1.36
CA TYR A 86 -5.95 -14.13 -1.24
C TYR A 86 -6.65 -13.86 -2.57
N ALA A 87 -7.85 -14.41 -2.73
CA ALA A 87 -8.68 -14.17 -3.90
C ALA A 87 -9.22 -12.72 -3.91
N PRO A 88 -9.48 -12.12 -5.09
CA PRO A 88 -10.12 -10.80 -5.22
C PRO A 88 -11.34 -10.60 -4.33
N SER A 89 -12.24 -11.58 -4.27
CA SER A 89 -13.46 -11.51 -3.46
C SER A 89 -13.19 -11.40 -1.96
N THR A 90 -12.15 -12.10 -1.47
CA THR A 90 -11.71 -12.03 -0.08
C THR A 90 -11.12 -10.65 0.23
N LEU A 91 -10.26 -10.14 -0.64
CA LEU A 91 -9.65 -8.81 -0.50
C LEU A 91 -10.69 -7.69 -0.58
N GLY A 92 -11.63 -7.78 -1.52
CA GLY A 92 -12.73 -6.82 -1.64
C GLY A 92 -13.66 -6.86 -0.43
N SER A 93 -13.89 -8.03 0.18
CA SER A 93 -14.68 -8.12 1.41
C SER A 93 -13.95 -7.52 2.62
N PHE A 94 -12.63 -7.69 2.67
CA PHE A 94 -11.77 -7.05 3.66
C PHE A 94 -11.81 -5.52 3.53
N LEU A 95 -11.58 -4.97 2.34
CA LEU A 95 -11.63 -3.52 2.11
C LEU A 95 -13.02 -2.92 2.36
N ARG A 96 -14.10 -3.63 2.04
CA ARG A 96 -15.47 -3.18 2.36
C ARG A 96 -15.76 -3.07 3.86
N SER A 97 -14.96 -3.70 4.71
CA SER A 97 -15.08 -3.55 6.17
C SER A 97 -14.42 -2.29 6.71
N PHE A 98 -13.67 -1.56 5.87
CA PHE A 98 -12.90 -0.41 6.33
C PHE A 98 -13.79 0.82 6.53
N ALA A 99 -13.91 1.26 7.77
CA ALA A 99 -14.24 2.63 8.14
C ALA A 99 -13.01 3.55 8.08
N PHE A 100 -13.22 4.87 8.15
CA PHE A 100 -12.15 5.89 8.13
C PHE A 100 -11.05 5.67 9.20
N GLY A 101 -11.39 5.09 10.35
CA GLY A 101 -10.39 4.71 11.36
C GLY A 101 -9.32 3.76 10.84
N HIS A 102 -9.68 2.80 9.98
CA HIS A 102 -8.71 1.87 9.37
C HIS A 102 -7.83 2.57 8.34
N VAL A 103 -8.35 3.58 7.64
CA VAL A 103 -7.52 4.42 6.75
C VAL A 103 -6.44 5.12 7.57
N ARG A 104 -6.78 5.69 8.73
CA ARG A 104 -5.79 6.28 9.65
C ARG A 104 -4.80 5.27 10.23
N GLN A 105 -5.23 4.02 10.44
CA GLN A 105 -4.31 2.92 10.81
C GLN A 105 -3.34 2.60 9.67
N LEU A 106 -3.83 2.55 8.42
CA LEU A 106 -2.97 2.39 7.24
C LEU A 106 -1.98 3.56 7.08
N ASP A 107 -2.37 4.80 7.35
CA ASP A 107 -1.44 5.94 7.34
C ASP A 107 -0.36 5.80 8.41
N ALA A 108 -0.74 5.30 9.60
CA ALA A 108 0.19 5.02 10.67
C ALA A 108 1.17 3.87 10.31
N ILE A 109 0.71 2.86 9.56
CA ILE A 109 1.56 1.81 9.00
C ILE A 109 2.49 2.41 7.94
N SER A 110 1.94 3.14 6.97
CA SER A 110 2.68 3.72 5.84
C SER A 110 3.84 4.62 6.29
N SER A 111 3.58 5.55 7.22
CA SER A 111 4.60 6.44 7.77
C SER A 111 5.76 5.70 8.45
N ARG A 112 5.46 4.65 9.23
CA ARG A 112 6.49 3.82 9.88
C ARG A 112 7.23 2.95 8.89
N PHE A 113 6.49 2.36 7.96
CA PHE A 113 7.05 1.52 6.91
C PHE A 113 8.03 2.31 6.04
N LEU A 114 7.71 3.56 5.70
CA LEU A 114 8.61 4.45 4.98
C LEU A 114 9.90 4.75 5.78
N THR A 115 9.79 4.98 7.09
CA THR A 115 10.96 5.14 7.96
C THR A 115 11.83 3.87 7.96
N ASN A 116 11.23 2.70 8.13
CA ASN A 116 11.93 1.42 8.14
C ASN A 116 12.57 1.09 6.79
N LEU A 117 11.92 1.44 5.67
CA LEU A 117 12.50 1.28 4.33
C LEU A 117 13.78 2.08 4.17
N ASN A 118 13.84 3.30 4.73
CA ASN A 118 15.04 4.14 4.67
C ASN A 118 16.25 3.51 5.38
N GLU A 119 16.03 2.60 6.33
CA GLU A 119 17.11 1.85 7.00
C GLU A 119 17.73 0.76 6.10
N HIS A 120 16.97 0.27 5.12
CA HIS A 120 17.35 -0.83 4.23
C HIS A 120 17.76 -0.34 2.84
N THR A 121 17.30 0.85 2.46
CA THR A 121 17.59 1.49 1.18
C THR A 121 17.65 2.99 1.45
N PRO A 122 18.80 3.67 1.28
CA PRO A 122 18.88 5.10 1.54
C PRO A 122 18.05 5.84 0.48
N LEU A 123 16.75 6.03 0.75
CA LEU A 123 15.77 6.57 -0.20
C LEU A 123 16.05 8.05 -0.52
N LEU A 124 16.55 8.78 0.49
CA LEU A 124 16.97 10.17 0.39
C LEU A 124 18.43 10.27 0.86
N PRO A 125 19.41 9.86 0.04
CA PRO A 125 20.81 9.91 0.41
C PRO A 125 21.25 11.38 0.44
N ALA A 126 21.05 12.04 1.58
CA ALA A 126 21.62 13.34 1.86
C ALA A 126 22.94 13.13 2.61
N SER A 127 24.04 13.60 2.04
CA SER A 127 25.35 13.57 2.69
C SER A 127 26.09 14.88 2.41
N GLU A 128 26.57 15.49 3.48
CA GLU A 128 27.43 16.68 3.39
C GLU A 128 28.73 16.36 2.63
N ASP A 129 29.24 15.13 2.74
CA ASP A 129 30.51 14.68 2.13
C ASP A 129 30.42 14.49 0.61
N THR A 130 29.25 14.19 0.05
CA THR A 130 29.05 14.02 -1.41
C THR A 130 28.55 15.29 -2.09
N GLY A 131 28.43 16.41 -1.36
CA GLY A 131 27.85 17.66 -1.88
C GLY A 131 26.33 17.62 -2.03
N GLN A 132 25.68 16.55 -1.60
CA GLN A 132 24.23 16.36 -1.62
C GLN A 132 23.62 16.71 -0.27
N ALA A 133 23.72 17.98 0.12
CA ALA A 133 23.24 18.46 1.42
C ALA A 133 21.77 18.90 1.42
N MET A 134 21.07 18.84 0.28
CA MET A 134 19.71 19.38 0.13
C MET A 134 18.70 18.30 -0.26
N VAL A 135 17.60 18.27 0.50
CA VAL A 135 16.39 17.51 0.17
C VAL A 135 15.34 18.51 -0.29
N PHE A 136 14.80 18.30 -1.49
CA PHE A 136 13.64 19.04 -1.99
C PHE A 136 12.40 18.32 -1.50
N VAL A 137 11.54 19.05 -0.79
CA VAL A 137 10.24 18.53 -0.33
C VAL A 137 9.16 19.37 -0.97
N ASP A 138 8.33 18.72 -1.76
CA ASP A 138 7.13 19.32 -2.34
C ASP A 138 5.92 18.85 -1.54
N VAL A 139 5.03 19.79 -1.21
CA VAL A 139 3.87 19.53 -0.36
C VAL A 139 2.64 20.15 -1.00
N ASP A 140 1.80 19.27 -1.54
CA ASP A 140 0.54 19.64 -2.16
C ASP A 140 -0.62 19.33 -1.23
N ASP A 141 -1.50 20.31 -1.03
CA ASP A 141 -2.79 20.09 -0.43
C ASP A 141 -3.87 19.86 -1.50
N THR A 142 -4.86 19.05 -1.17
CA THR A 142 -6.03 18.85 -2.03
C THR A 142 -7.27 18.74 -1.16
N VAL A 143 -8.31 19.47 -1.55
CA VAL A 143 -9.63 19.39 -0.94
C VAL A 143 -10.61 18.79 -1.94
N ILE A 144 -11.20 17.64 -1.59
CA ILE A 144 -12.34 17.08 -2.31
C ILE A 144 -13.59 17.48 -1.55
N ASP A 145 -14.42 18.36 -2.13
CA ASP A 145 -15.63 18.86 -1.49
C ASP A 145 -16.62 17.73 -1.16
N VAL A 146 -17.23 17.82 0.02
CA VAL A 146 -18.16 16.81 0.52
C VAL A 146 -19.41 17.47 1.11
N HIS A 147 -20.52 17.27 0.42
CA HIS A 147 -21.83 17.80 0.83
C HIS A 147 -22.60 16.89 1.80
N SER A 148 -22.25 15.60 1.89
CA SER A 148 -22.92 14.68 2.82
C SER A 148 -22.32 14.74 4.22
N ALA A 149 -23.14 15.05 5.23
CA ALA A 149 -22.74 15.02 6.63
C ALA A 149 -22.30 13.63 7.12
N SER A 150 -22.79 12.54 6.50
CA SER A 150 -22.46 11.17 6.89
C SER A 150 -21.13 10.65 6.34
N LYS A 151 -20.51 11.37 5.39
CA LYS A 151 -19.22 10.97 4.82
C LYS A 151 -18.14 11.05 5.90
N GLN A 152 -17.61 9.89 6.28
CA GLN A 152 -16.50 9.79 7.22
C GLN A 152 -15.23 10.42 6.66
N GLY A 153 -14.39 10.97 7.54
CA GLY A 153 -13.13 11.61 7.19
C GLY A 153 -13.24 13.02 6.61
N ALA A 154 -14.45 13.47 6.28
CA ALA A 154 -14.68 14.82 5.81
C ALA A 154 -14.76 15.81 6.99
N GLY A 155 -14.05 16.93 6.86
CA GLY A 155 -13.96 17.98 7.88
C GLY A 155 -13.68 19.34 7.24
N PHE A 156 -13.66 20.38 8.07
CA PHE A 156 -13.32 21.73 7.62
C PHE A 156 -11.80 21.91 7.62
N GLY A 157 -11.26 22.30 6.46
CA GLY A 157 -9.86 22.69 6.29
C GLY A 157 -9.66 24.21 6.35
N TYR A 158 -8.49 24.69 5.95
CA TYR A 158 -8.15 26.12 5.96
C TYR A 158 -9.01 26.95 4.98
N GLN A 159 -9.53 26.32 3.92
CA GLN A 159 -10.37 26.97 2.93
C GLN A 159 -11.83 27.18 3.42
N GLY A 160 -12.18 26.67 4.60
CA GLY A 160 -13.51 26.82 5.20
C GLY A 160 -14.61 26.00 4.53
N SER A 161 -14.35 25.33 3.40
CA SER A 161 -15.24 24.31 2.85
C SER A 161 -15.07 22.98 3.61
N ARG A 162 -16.15 22.20 3.68
CA ARG A 162 -16.11 20.85 4.24
C ARG A 162 -15.73 19.87 3.13
N GLY A 163 -14.63 19.15 3.33
CA GLY A 163 -14.11 18.21 2.34
C GLY A 163 -13.24 17.12 2.94
N LEU A 164 -12.81 16.19 2.10
CA LEU A 164 -11.68 15.33 2.39
C LEU A 164 -10.42 16.17 2.15
N ASN A 165 -9.71 16.50 3.23
CA ASN A 165 -8.49 17.27 3.19
C ASN A 165 -7.32 16.29 3.12
N ALA A 166 -6.72 16.17 1.94
CA ALA A 166 -5.54 15.35 1.72
C ALA A 166 -4.31 16.25 1.64
N LEU A 167 -3.19 15.75 2.19
CA LEU A 167 -1.88 16.34 2.05
C LEU A 167 -0.98 15.27 1.42
N LEU A 168 -0.35 15.60 0.31
CA LEU A 168 0.64 14.75 -0.34
C LEU A 168 2.00 15.43 -0.20
N ALA A 169 3.00 14.66 0.20
CA ALA A 169 4.38 15.14 0.23
C ALA A 169 5.25 14.22 -0.63
N THR A 170 6.08 14.81 -1.47
CA THR A 170 7.13 14.10 -2.19
C THR A 170 8.49 14.66 -1.78
N ALA A 171 9.51 13.82 -1.75
CA ALA A 171 10.85 14.21 -1.38
C ALA A 171 11.86 13.66 -2.38
N SER A 172 12.87 14.46 -2.70
CA SER A 172 13.95 14.08 -3.62
C SER A 172 15.29 14.73 -3.24
N THR A 173 16.39 14.14 -3.70
CA THR A 173 17.74 14.69 -3.70
C THR A 173 18.24 14.83 -5.16
N GLY A 174 19.43 15.38 -5.36
CA GLY A 174 20.02 15.48 -6.71
C GLY A 174 20.28 14.14 -7.40
N ASP A 175 20.48 13.06 -6.63
CA ASP A 175 20.77 11.70 -7.14
C ASP A 175 19.60 10.72 -6.94
N SER A 176 18.49 11.14 -6.33
CA SER A 176 17.30 10.28 -6.28
C SER A 176 16.73 10.16 -7.69
N GLY A 177 17.05 9.05 -8.37
CA GLY A 177 16.45 8.70 -9.63
C GLY A 177 14.94 8.55 -9.48
N GLN A 178 14.19 9.20 -10.36
CA GLN A 178 12.81 8.82 -10.66
C GLN A 178 12.79 7.85 -11.84
#